data_AF-A0A544ZAF2-F1
#
_entry.id   AF-A0A544ZAF2-F1
#
_cell.length_a   1.000
_cell.length_b   1.000
_cell.length_c   1.000
_cell.angle_alpha   90.00
_cell.angle_beta   90.00
_cell.angle_gamma   90.00
#
_symmetry.space_group_name_H-M   'P 1'
#
loop_
_entity.id
_entity.type
_entity.pdbx_description
1 polymer ?
#
loop_
_entity_poly.entity_id
_entity_poly.type
_entity_poly.pdbx_seq_one_letter_code
_entity_poly.pdbx_strand_id
1 'polypeptide(L)'
;MPGFTFDLVRRTPVRSAERRSTYLSLTGTAGPYGEVTVTVGTVPRQATLAAPGLPEASVSHPNDLKQGLILIDERTLLSVGGFKATLTWNRRSFGKKGRGIRIGLGERDYAYLRIGAGEEELRDAERGPLVRQRSRLGSSTVGVTVLPGADPIDLALALVLQGADRTGLTITQTAVFGVLSFLYPGHGDV
;
A
#
# COMPACT_ATOMS: atom_id res chain seq x y z
N MET A 1 -9.07 -15.89 13.94
CA MET A 1 -7.74 -16.39 14.37
C MET A 1 -7.15 -15.45 15.41
N PRO A 2 -6.29 -15.91 16.33
CA PRO A 2 -5.53 -15.02 17.19
C PRO A 2 -4.63 -14.12 16.33
N GLY A 3 -4.41 -12.88 16.77
CA GLY A 3 -3.47 -11.98 16.10
C GLY A 3 -2.03 -12.49 16.21
N PHE A 4 -1.18 -12.09 15.27
CA PHE A 4 0.24 -12.47 15.25
C PHE A 4 1.08 -11.39 14.59
N THR A 5 2.40 -11.46 14.78
CA THR A 5 3.37 -10.51 14.23
C THR A 5 4.47 -11.23 13.48
N PHE A 6 4.95 -10.64 12.40
CA PHE A 6 6.10 -11.13 11.66
C PHE A 6 6.81 -9.99 10.93
N ASP A 7 8.02 -10.26 10.48
CA ASP A 7 8.83 -9.29 9.73
C ASP A 7 8.93 -9.70 8.27
N LEU A 8 8.79 -8.73 7.39
CA LEU A 8 9.20 -8.80 6.00
C LEU A 8 10.58 -8.21 5.85
N VAL A 9 11.54 -8.99 5.35
CA VAL A 9 12.92 -8.57 5.17
C VAL A 9 13.23 -8.45 3.68
N ARG A 10 13.89 -7.35 3.30
CA ARG A 10 14.35 -7.14 1.93
C ARG A 10 15.36 -8.20 1.54
N ARG A 11 15.05 -8.95 0.48
CA ARG A 11 15.95 -9.89 -0.15
C ARG A 11 16.60 -9.25 -1.36
N THR A 12 17.91 -9.43 -1.47
CA THR A 12 18.63 -9.13 -2.71
C THR A 12 18.65 -10.42 -3.52
N PRO A 13 18.12 -10.44 -4.76
CA PRO A 13 18.14 -11.64 -5.59
C PRO A 13 19.58 -12.14 -5.76
N VAL A 14 19.79 -13.45 -5.80
CA VAL A 14 21.14 -14.02 -5.90
C VAL A 14 21.64 -13.98 -7.35
N ARG A 15 20.75 -14.21 -8.32
CA ARG A 15 21.10 -14.24 -9.74
C ARG A 15 21.08 -12.85 -10.37
N SER A 16 22.08 -12.56 -11.19
CA SER A 16 22.20 -11.27 -11.90
C SER A 16 21.01 -10.96 -12.82
N ALA A 17 20.40 -11.98 -13.42
CA ALA A 17 19.19 -11.81 -14.25
C ALA A 17 17.99 -11.38 -13.40
N GLU A 18 17.75 -12.06 -12.27
CA GLU A 18 16.68 -11.73 -11.32
C GLU A 18 16.89 -10.35 -10.68
N ARG A 19 18.14 -9.95 -10.44
CA ARG A 19 18.48 -8.58 -9.97
C ARG A 19 18.08 -7.50 -10.98
N ARG A 20 18.16 -7.79 -12.28
CA ARG A 20 17.77 -6.83 -13.34
C ARG A 20 16.26 -6.76 -13.51
N SER A 21 15.54 -7.85 -13.22
CA SER A 21 14.08 -7.93 -13.34
C SER A 21 13.33 -7.58 -12.05
N THR A 22 14.01 -7.45 -10.90
CA THR A 22 13.39 -7.22 -9.59
C THR A 22 13.80 -5.88 -9.01
N TYR A 23 12.83 -5.00 -8.76
CA TYR A 23 13.04 -3.73 -8.07
C TYR A 23 13.10 -3.92 -6.55
N LEU A 24 12.16 -4.68 -6.00
CA LEU A 24 12.01 -4.95 -4.58
C LEU A 24 11.56 -6.40 -4.40
N SER A 25 12.13 -7.08 -3.40
CA SER A 25 11.64 -8.36 -2.91
C SER A 25 11.65 -8.33 -1.40
N LEU A 26 10.52 -8.63 -0.78
CA LEU A 26 10.31 -8.67 0.66
C LEU A 26 9.81 -10.06 1.04
N THR A 27 10.50 -10.74 1.96
CA THR A 27 10.15 -12.11 2.37
C THR A 27 10.02 -12.21 3.88
N GLY A 28 9.05 -12.99 4.36
CA GLY A 28 8.85 -13.28 5.78
C GLY A 28 7.99 -14.52 6.00
N THR A 29 7.77 -14.92 7.25
CA THR A 29 6.90 -16.05 7.61
C THR A 29 5.64 -15.55 8.29
N ALA A 30 4.51 -15.60 7.59
CA ALA A 30 3.23 -15.08 8.07
C ALA A 30 2.47 -16.11 8.91
N GLY A 31 3.06 -16.51 10.05
CA GLY A 31 2.46 -17.45 11.00
C GLY A 31 1.93 -18.73 10.31
N PRO A 32 0.62 -19.04 10.42
CA PRO A 32 0.04 -20.28 9.88
C PRO A 32 0.01 -20.33 8.34
N TYR A 33 0.25 -19.20 7.65
CA TYR A 33 0.19 -19.13 6.20
C TYR A 33 1.54 -19.43 5.52
N GLY A 34 2.58 -19.68 6.31
CA GLY A 34 3.91 -20.05 5.82
C GLY A 34 4.72 -18.87 5.30
N GLU A 35 5.68 -19.17 4.43
CA GLU A 35 6.51 -18.15 3.79
C GLU A 35 5.68 -17.29 2.82
N VAL A 36 5.87 -15.99 2.91
CA VAL A 36 5.25 -14.99 2.03
C VAL A 36 6.34 -14.15 1.38
N THR A 37 6.20 -13.90 0.08
CA THR A 37 7.11 -13.03 -0.66
C THR A 37 6.32 -12.02 -1.47
N VAL A 38 6.63 -10.74 -1.28
CA VAL A 38 6.14 -9.63 -2.11
C VAL A 38 7.25 -9.24 -3.08
N THR A 39 7.00 -9.33 -4.37
CA THR A 39 7.99 -9.00 -5.41
C THR A 39 7.45 -7.87 -6.28
N VAL A 40 8.27 -6.84 -6.51
CA VAL A 40 7.99 -5.76 -7.47
C VAL A 40 8.90 -5.96 -8.67
N GLY A 41 8.32 -6.28 -9.82
CA GLY A 41 9.03 -6.42 -11.08
C GLY A 41 9.48 -5.08 -11.66
N THR A 42 10.59 -5.06 -12.41
CA THR A 42 11.04 -3.86 -13.15
C THR A 42 10.26 -3.65 -14.44
N VAL A 43 9.86 -4.74 -15.13
CA VAL A 43 9.02 -4.79 -16.36
C VAL A 43 8.39 -6.19 -16.52
N PRO A 44 7.06 -6.35 -16.73
CA PRO A 44 6.02 -5.35 -16.51
C PRO A 44 5.95 -4.99 -15.02
N ARG A 45 5.57 -3.74 -14.71
CA ARG A 45 5.58 -3.24 -13.33
C ARG A 45 4.34 -3.67 -12.59
N GLN A 46 4.49 -4.85 -11.99
CA GLN A 46 3.51 -5.46 -11.12
C GLN A 46 4.19 -5.81 -9.80
N ALA A 47 3.52 -5.52 -8.70
CA ALA A 47 3.83 -6.17 -7.45
C ALA A 47 2.93 -7.40 -7.29
N THR A 48 3.52 -8.53 -6.94
CA THR A 48 2.80 -9.79 -6.72
C THR A 48 3.10 -10.33 -5.34
N LEU A 49 2.11 -11.02 -4.77
CA LEU A 49 2.24 -11.81 -3.56
C LEU A 49 2.33 -13.29 -3.93
N ALA A 50 3.41 -13.93 -3.51
CA ALA A 50 3.58 -15.37 -3.57
C ALA A 50 3.54 -15.94 -2.15
N ALA A 51 2.55 -16.78 -1.86
CA ALA A 51 2.36 -17.42 -0.57
C ALA A 51 1.43 -18.64 -0.74
N PRO A 52 1.84 -19.86 -0.35
CA PRO A 52 0.98 -21.05 -0.48
C PRO A 52 -0.30 -20.97 0.35
N GLY A 53 -0.25 -20.29 1.50
CA GLY A 53 -1.36 -20.17 2.43
C GLY A 53 -2.25 -18.94 2.24
N LEU A 54 -1.98 -18.08 1.26
CA LEU A 54 -2.76 -16.85 1.02
C LEU A 54 -3.33 -16.80 -0.39
N PRO A 55 -4.46 -16.10 -0.59
CA PRO A 55 -4.96 -15.81 -1.92
C PRO A 55 -3.90 -15.07 -2.75
N GLU A 56 -3.86 -15.37 -4.04
CA GLU A 56 -3.04 -14.62 -4.99
C GLU A 56 -3.42 -13.14 -4.95
N ALA A 57 -2.44 -12.26 -4.92
CA ALA A 57 -2.66 -10.83 -4.94
C ALA A 57 -1.68 -10.14 -5.87
N SER A 58 -2.16 -9.12 -6.58
CA SER A 58 -1.30 -8.33 -7.44
C SER A 58 -1.75 -6.88 -7.55
N VAL A 59 -0.80 -5.97 -7.74
CA VAL A 59 -1.07 -4.57 -8.07
C VAL A 59 -0.19 -4.14 -9.23
N SER A 60 -0.78 -3.52 -10.24
CA SER A 60 -0.08 -2.95 -11.39
C SER A 60 -0.69 -1.61 -11.77
N HIS A 61 0.04 -0.81 -12.55
CA HIS A 61 -0.45 0.46 -13.06
C HIS A 61 -0.20 0.53 -14.57
N PRO A 62 -1.16 0.96 -15.39
CA PRO A 62 -1.05 0.92 -16.84
C PRO A 62 0.00 1.89 -17.43
N ASN A 63 0.49 2.84 -16.63
CA ASN A 63 1.58 3.73 -17.04
C ASN A 63 2.95 3.15 -16.69
N ASP A 64 3.64 2.59 -17.68
CA ASP A 64 4.93 1.89 -17.54
C ASP A 64 6.17 2.82 -17.55
N LEU A 65 6.01 4.13 -17.39
CA LEU A 65 7.10 5.09 -17.67
C LEU A 65 8.14 5.30 -16.53
N LYS A 66 7.92 4.85 -15.27
CA LYS A 66 8.86 5.09 -14.13
C LYS A 66 9.24 3.85 -13.30
N GLN A 67 10.53 3.49 -13.24
CA GLN A 67 11.03 2.39 -12.38
C GLN A 67 10.75 2.69 -10.91
N GLY A 68 10.22 1.73 -10.16
CA GLY A 68 9.93 1.93 -8.75
C GLY A 68 8.75 1.12 -8.21
N LEU A 69 8.25 1.57 -7.05
CA LEU A 69 6.99 1.15 -6.47
C LEU A 69 5.80 1.52 -7.39
N ILE A 70 4.71 0.77 -7.29
CA ILE A 70 3.54 0.94 -8.17
C ILE A 70 2.69 2.13 -7.74
N LEU A 71 2.56 3.14 -8.59
CA LEU A 71 1.68 4.28 -8.33
C LEU A 71 0.25 3.80 -8.04
N ILE A 72 -0.35 4.31 -6.97
CA ILE A 72 -1.76 4.07 -6.65
C ILE A 72 -2.58 5.27 -7.11
N ASP A 73 -3.51 5.05 -8.03
CA ASP A 73 -4.59 5.97 -8.39
C ASP A 73 -5.82 5.17 -8.87
N GLU A 74 -6.78 5.83 -9.49
CA GLU A 74 -8.01 5.21 -10.01
C GLU A 74 -7.77 4.25 -11.19
N ARG A 75 -6.60 4.34 -11.85
CA ARG A 75 -6.20 3.47 -12.98
C ARG A 75 -5.40 2.26 -12.52
N THR A 76 -4.96 2.24 -11.27
CA THR A 76 -4.26 1.11 -10.67
C THR A 76 -5.15 -0.13 -10.68
N LEU A 77 -4.63 -1.22 -11.20
CA LEU A 77 -5.27 -2.52 -11.20
C LEU A 77 -4.78 -3.27 -9.97
N LEU A 78 -5.65 -3.42 -8.97
CA LEU A 78 -5.41 -4.23 -7.78
C LEU A 78 -6.33 -5.44 -7.82
N SER A 79 -5.78 -6.62 -7.53
CA SER A 79 -6.56 -7.85 -7.39
C SER A 79 -6.12 -8.68 -6.19
N VAL A 80 -7.07 -9.36 -5.55
CA VAL A 80 -6.83 -10.29 -4.45
C VAL A 80 -7.82 -11.45 -4.57
N GLY A 81 -7.34 -12.70 -4.57
CA GLY A 81 -8.18 -13.89 -4.66
C GLY A 81 -9.11 -13.91 -5.87
N GLY A 82 -8.69 -13.35 -7.01
CA GLY A 82 -9.50 -13.22 -8.22
C GLY A 82 -10.47 -12.04 -8.24
N PHE A 83 -10.68 -11.34 -7.12
CA PHE A 83 -11.49 -10.12 -7.07
C PHE A 83 -10.66 -8.91 -7.51
N LYS A 84 -11.22 -8.10 -8.40
CA LYS A 84 -10.64 -6.79 -8.76
C LYS A 84 -11.10 -5.75 -7.75
N ALA A 85 -10.16 -4.94 -7.27
CA ALA A 85 -10.46 -3.85 -6.37
C ALA A 85 -10.75 -2.56 -7.14
N THR A 86 -11.64 -1.75 -6.58
CA THR A 86 -11.82 -0.35 -6.96
C THR A 86 -11.01 0.52 -6.01
N LEU A 87 -10.29 1.49 -6.57
CA LEU A 87 -9.41 2.37 -5.80
C LEU A 87 -9.93 3.81 -5.89
N THR A 88 -10.09 4.45 -4.74
CA THR A 88 -10.47 5.86 -4.68
C THR A 88 -9.59 6.58 -3.69
N TRP A 89 -8.86 7.58 -4.18
CA TRP A 89 -8.05 8.44 -3.33
C TRP A 89 -8.91 9.46 -2.62
N ASN A 90 -8.85 9.48 -1.30
CA ASN A 90 -9.48 10.56 -0.56
C ASN A 90 -8.45 11.66 -0.28
N ARG A 91 -8.51 12.74 -1.07
CA ARG A 91 -7.61 13.91 -0.93
C ARG A 91 -7.83 14.66 0.39
N ARG A 92 -9.01 14.53 1.01
CA ARG A 92 -9.36 15.18 2.28
C ARG A 92 -9.08 14.23 3.44
N SER A 93 -8.31 14.71 4.43
CA SER A 93 -8.07 14.00 5.69
C SER A 93 -9.39 13.72 6.40
N PHE A 94 -9.58 12.49 6.87
CA PHE A 94 -10.71 12.12 7.72
C PHE A 94 -10.52 12.71 9.12
N GLY A 95 -10.73 14.02 9.29
CA GLY A 95 -10.47 14.70 10.56
C GLY A 95 -9.03 14.50 11.05
N LYS A 96 -8.86 14.15 12.33
CA LYS A 96 -7.53 13.85 12.94
C LYS A 96 -6.88 12.56 12.42
N LYS A 97 -7.54 11.78 11.56
CA LYS A 97 -7.01 10.56 10.96
C LYS A 97 -6.53 10.90 9.55
N GLY A 98 -5.28 10.57 9.24
CA GLY A 98 -4.54 11.04 8.06
C GLY A 98 -5.17 10.71 6.70
N ARG A 99 -4.43 11.04 5.63
CA ARG A 99 -4.78 10.72 4.25
C ARG A 99 -4.84 9.19 4.06
N GLY A 100 -5.70 8.74 3.16
CA GLY A 100 -5.99 7.32 2.99
C GLY A 100 -6.48 6.95 1.60
N ILE A 101 -6.27 5.69 1.24
CA ILE A 101 -6.79 5.07 0.03
C ILE A 101 -8.03 4.27 0.44
N ARG A 102 -9.16 4.52 -0.23
CA ARG A 102 -10.32 3.64 -0.13
C ARG A 102 -10.19 2.54 -1.16
N ILE A 103 -10.48 1.32 -0.73
CA ILE A 103 -10.35 0.10 -1.53
C ILE A 103 -11.66 -0.67 -1.40
N GLY A 104 -12.44 -0.75 -2.47
CA GLY A 104 -13.58 -1.67 -2.54
C GLY A 104 -13.10 -2.99 -3.12
N LEU A 105 -13.37 -4.12 -2.46
CA LEU A 105 -12.98 -5.46 -2.91
C LEU A 105 -14.15 -6.42 -2.71
N GLY A 106 -14.89 -6.71 -3.78
CA GLY A 106 -16.16 -7.42 -3.68
C GLY A 106 -17.15 -6.61 -2.83
N GLU A 107 -17.74 -7.24 -1.81
CA GLU A 107 -18.68 -6.63 -0.86
C GLU A 107 -17.98 -5.90 0.32
N ARG A 108 -16.65 -5.80 0.30
CA ARG A 108 -15.88 -5.26 1.42
C ARG A 108 -15.28 -3.90 1.10
N ASP A 109 -15.45 -2.97 2.02
CA ASP A 109 -14.88 -1.64 1.95
C ASP A 109 -13.74 -1.46 2.95
N TYR A 110 -12.56 -1.18 2.41
CA TYR A 110 -11.35 -0.96 3.18
C TYR A 110 -10.87 0.49 3.09
N ALA A 111 -10.16 0.90 4.12
CA ALA A 111 -9.34 2.08 4.16
C ALA A 111 -7.90 1.68 4.50
N TYR A 112 -6.96 2.02 3.63
CA TYR A 112 -5.53 1.94 3.91
C TYR A 112 -5.02 3.32 4.31
N LEU A 113 -4.62 3.45 5.57
CA LEU A 113 -4.37 4.72 6.23
C LEU A 113 -2.95 4.80 6.75
N ARG A 114 -2.39 6.00 6.74
CA ARG A 114 -1.23 6.32 7.59
C ARG A 114 -1.73 6.75 8.97
N ILE A 115 -1.34 6.01 10.01
CA ILE A 115 -1.74 6.26 11.40
C ILE A 115 -0.62 6.89 12.24
N GLY A 116 0.62 6.84 11.78
CA GLY A 116 1.77 7.40 12.48
C GLY A 116 2.99 7.60 11.59
N ALA A 117 4.12 7.99 12.20
CA ALA A 117 5.39 8.07 11.51
C ALA A 117 5.90 6.67 11.15
N GLY A 118 5.87 6.31 9.86
CA GLY A 118 6.25 4.97 9.41
C GLY A 118 5.25 3.88 9.79
N GLU A 119 4.05 4.24 10.23
CA GLU A 119 2.99 3.31 10.64
C GLU A 119 1.75 3.48 9.77
N GLU A 120 1.31 2.35 9.22
CA GLU A 120 0.16 2.24 8.33
C GLU A 120 -0.79 1.16 8.84
N GLU A 121 -2.07 1.31 8.51
CA GLU A 121 -3.13 0.42 8.95
C GLU A 121 -4.08 0.13 7.79
N LEU A 122 -4.30 -1.16 7.52
CA LEU A 122 -5.47 -1.61 6.77
C LEU A 122 -6.62 -1.78 7.74
N ARG A 123 -7.73 -1.11 7.42
CA ARG A 123 -8.96 -1.14 8.19
C ARG A 123 -10.12 -1.48 7.28
N ASP A 124 -11.00 -2.35 7.76
CA ASP A 124 -12.31 -2.61 7.16
C ASP A 124 -13.35 -1.67 7.79
N ALA A 125 -14.31 -1.22 7.00
CA ALA A 125 -15.33 -0.27 7.42
C ALA A 125 -16.18 -0.79 8.59
N GLU A 126 -16.49 -2.08 8.59
CA GLU A 126 -17.35 -2.74 9.58
C GLU A 126 -16.53 -3.36 10.72
N ARG A 127 -15.45 -4.07 10.38
CA ARG A 127 -14.65 -4.84 11.34
C ARG A 127 -13.60 -4.00 12.06
N GLY A 128 -13.25 -2.83 11.53
CA GLY A 128 -12.21 -1.98 12.09
C GLY A 128 -10.79 -2.41 11.67
N PRO A 129 -9.76 -2.09 12.48
CA PRO A 129 -8.36 -2.38 12.15
C PRO A 129 -8.07 -3.87 11.96
N LEU A 130 -7.38 -4.24 10.88
CA LEU A 130 -7.09 -5.65 10.55
C LEU A 130 -5.60 -5.94 10.48
N VAL A 131 -4.83 -5.07 9.83
CA VAL A 131 -3.37 -5.26 9.68
C VAL A 131 -2.68 -3.93 9.90
N ARG A 132 -1.62 -3.94 10.71
CA ARG A 132 -0.72 -2.79 10.91
C ARG A 132 0.65 -3.09 10.36
N GLN A 133 1.25 -2.09 9.76
CA GLN A 133 2.56 -2.19 9.13
C GLN A 133 3.43 -1.07 9.64
N ARG A 134 4.65 -1.44 10.04
CA ARG A 134 5.63 -0.50 10.56
C ARG A 134 6.91 -0.60 9.76
N SER A 135 7.18 0.44 8.98
CA SER A 135 8.47 0.64 8.35
C SER A 135 9.26 1.64 9.18
N ARG A 136 10.45 1.23 9.66
CA ARG A 136 11.41 2.19 10.20
C ARG A 136 12.14 2.83 9.02
N LEU A 137 12.19 4.16 8.98
CA LEU A 137 12.90 4.88 7.92
C LEU A 137 14.35 4.36 7.82
N GLY A 138 14.77 3.91 6.63
CA GLY A 138 16.10 3.32 6.40
C GLY A 138 16.26 1.83 6.76
N SER A 139 15.21 1.19 7.28
CA SER A 139 15.20 -0.25 7.56
C SER A 139 14.90 -1.06 6.31
N SER A 140 15.67 -2.12 6.08
CA SER A 140 15.36 -3.18 5.12
C SER A 140 14.21 -4.09 5.57
N THR A 141 13.61 -3.81 6.73
CA THR A 141 12.60 -4.64 7.39
C THR A 141 11.31 -3.86 7.61
N VAL A 142 10.18 -4.49 7.29
CA VAL A 142 8.82 -4.02 7.57
C VAL A 142 8.19 -4.97 8.57
N GLY A 143 7.85 -4.47 9.76
CA GLY A 143 7.11 -5.24 10.75
C GLY A 143 5.62 -5.26 10.42
N VAL A 144 5.02 -6.45 10.42
CA VAL A 144 3.61 -6.68 10.12
C VAL A 144 2.93 -7.24 11.36
N THR A 145 1.84 -6.60 11.78
CA THR A 145 0.98 -7.06 12.88
C THR A 145 -0.41 -7.37 12.32
N VAL A 146 -0.81 -8.62 12.40
CA VAL A 146 -2.14 -9.10 12.01
C VAL A 146 -3.02 -9.12 13.25
N LEU A 147 -4.12 -8.37 13.23
CA LEU A 147 -5.02 -8.21 14.37
C LEU A 147 -6.08 -9.32 14.39
N PRO A 148 -6.68 -9.60 15.57
CA PRO A 148 -7.80 -10.51 15.65
C PRO A 148 -8.94 -10.07 14.73
N GLY A 149 -9.48 -11.01 13.95
CA GLY A 149 -10.56 -10.74 12.98
C GLY A 149 -10.10 -10.51 11.54
N ALA A 150 -8.79 -10.38 11.31
CA ALA A 150 -8.23 -10.45 9.96
C ALA A 150 -8.27 -11.88 9.41
N ASP A 151 -8.61 -11.97 8.13
CA ASP A 151 -8.64 -13.21 7.34
C ASP A 151 -7.54 -13.22 6.25
N PRO A 152 -7.41 -14.32 5.48
CA PRO A 152 -6.36 -14.41 4.46
C PRO A 152 -6.45 -13.34 3.35
N ILE A 153 -7.65 -12.87 3.00
CA ILE A 153 -7.84 -11.82 1.99
C ILE A 153 -7.31 -10.50 2.54
N ASP A 154 -7.62 -10.19 3.79
CA ASP A 154 -7.17 -8.97 4.45
C ASP A 154 -5.64 -8.91 4.54
N LEU A 155 -5.01 -10.03 4.89
CA LEU A 155 -3.57 -10.15 4.94
C LEU A 155 -2.92 -10.05 3.56
N ALA A 156 -3.46 -10.75 2.56
CA ALA A 156 -2.96 -10.67 1.19
C ALA A 156 -3.03 -9.24 0.62
N LEU A 157 -4.16 -8.56 0.86
CA LEU A 157 -4.37 -7.16 0.50
C LEU A 157 -3.34 -6.24 1.17
N ALA A 158 -3.14 -6.37 2.48
CA ALA A 158 -2.17 -5.55 3.19
C ALA A 158 -0.74 -5.79 2.67
N LEU A 159 -0.37 -7.03 2.41
CA LEU A 159 0.97 -7.39 1.95
C LEU A 159 1.26 -6.89 0.55
N VAL A 160 0.35 -7.06 -0.42
CA VAL A 160 0.59 -6.64 -1.80
C VAL A 160 0.75 -5.12 -1.91
N LEU A 161 0.09 -4.36 -1.03
CA LEU A 161 0.24 -2.89 -0.93
C LEU A 161 1.64 -2.43 -0.50
N GLN A 162 2.50 -3.32 0.02
CA GLN A 162 3.93 -2.99 0.25
C GLN A 162 4.70 -2.70 -1.05
N GLY A 163 4.25 -3.28 -2.16
CA GLY A 163 4.84 -3.03 -3.48
C GLY A 163 4.39 -1.72 -4.12
N ALA A 164 3.48 -0.99 -3.49
CA ALA A 164 2.87 0.21 -4.03
C ALA A 164 3.52 1.50 -3.51
N ASP A 165 3.50 2.55 -4.35
CA ASP A 165 3.99 3.88 -4.03
C ASP A 165 2.98 4.58 -3.12
N ARG A 166 3.39 4.70 -1.87
CA ARG A 166 2.59 5.23 -0.78
C ARG A 166 2.96 6.67 -0.43
N THR A 167 3.79 7.34 -1.25
CA THR A 167 4.13 8.75 -1.06
C THR A 167 2.89 9.65 -1.01
N GLY A 168 1.81 9.31 -1.71
CA GLY A 168 0.52 10.00 -1.60
C GLY A 168 -0.10 10.01 -0.19
N LEU A 169 0.19 8.99 0.63
CA LEU A 169 -0.22 8.92 2.04
C LEU A 169 0.66 9.83 2.93
N THR A 170 1.85 10.20 2.46
CA THR A 170 2.84 10.97 3.21
C THR A 170 2.91 12.44 2.86
N ILE A 171 2.45 12.83 1.65
CA ILE A 171 2.36 14.23 1.27
C ILE A 171 1.35 14.90 2.20
N THR A 172 1.83 15.58 3.22
CA THR A 172 1.20 16.80 3.72
C THR A 172 1.07 17.72 2.50
N GLN A 173 -0.14 18.15 2.12
CA GLN A 173 -0.18 19.41 1.37
C GLN A 173 0.29 20.48 2.36
N THR A 174 1.60 20.71 2.41
CA THR A 174 2.07 22.07 2.50
C THR A 174 1.43 22.79 1.31
N ALA A 175 0.71 23.86 1.60
CA ALA A 175 -0.09 24.61 0.66
C ALA A 175 0.60 24.80 -0.71
N VAL A 176 0.03 24.21 -1.76
CA VAL A 176 0.16 24.71 -3.15
C VAL A 176 -1.21 25.24 -3.61
N PHE A 177 -1.99 25.76 -2.66
CA PHE A 177 -3.04 26.74 -2.89
C PHE A 177 -2.70 27.93 -2.01
N GLY A 178 -1.85 28.82 -2.52
CA GLY A 178 -1.38 29.99 -1.77
C GLY A 178 -0.37 30.90 -2.46
N VAL A 179 0.03 30.66 -3.72
CA VAL A 179 0.94 31.57 -4.46
C VAL A 179 0.43 31.92 -5.88
N LEU A 180 -0.82 31.61 -6.22
CA LEU A 180 -1.45 32.12 -7.46
C LEU A 180 -2.69 33.01 -7.22
N SER A 181 -3.01 33.31 -5.96
CA SER A 181 -4.06 34.27 -5.59
C SER A 181 -3.53 35.64 -5.11
N PHE A 182 -2.22 35.88 -5.20
CA PHE A 182 -1.62 37.22 -5.00
C PHE A 182 -1.33 37.98 -6.31
N LEU A 183 -1.76 37.46 -7.47
CA LEU A 183 -1.57 38.11 -8.78
C LEU A 183 -2.89 38.59 -9.44
N TYR A 184 -3.95 38.79 -8.65
CA TYR A 184 -5.09 39.60 -9.07
C TYR A 184 -5.52 40.52 -7.91
N PRO A 185 -5.03 41.77 -7.85
CA PRO A 185 -5.72 42.80 -7.08
C PRO A 185 -7.07 43.02 -7.75
N GLY A 186 -8.15 42.60 -7.09
CA GLY A 186 -9.47 43.09 -7.42
C GLY A 186 -9.47 44.59 -7.20
N HIS A 187 -9.57 45.36 -8.29
CA HIS A 187 -10.03 46.74 -8.23
C HIS A 187 -11.39 46.78 -7.54
N GLY A 188 -11.39 47.29 -6.31
CA GLY A 188 -12.55 47.90 -5.67
C GLY A 188 -12.16 49.32 -5.31
N ASP A 189 -12.28 50.23 -6.27
CA ASP A 189 -12.38 51.65 -5.99
C ASP A 189 -13.80 51.95 -5.50
N VAL A 190 -13.86 52.71 -4.40
CA VAL A 190 -14.88 53.66 -3.91
C VAL A 190 -16.33 53.48 -4.38
#